data_AF-A0A0F6MN03-F1
#
_entry.id   AF-A0A0F6MN03-F1
#
_cell.length_a   1.000
_cell.length_b   1.000
_cell.length_c   1.000
_cell.angle_alpha   90.00
_cell.angle_beta   90.00
_cell.angle_gamma   90.00
#
_symmetry.space_group_name_H-M   'P 1'
#
loop_
_entity.id
_entity.type
_entity.pdbx_description
1 polymer ?
#
loop_
_entity_poly.entity_id
_entity_poly.type
_entity_poly.pdbx_seq_one_letter_code
_entity_poly.pdbx_strand_id
1 'polypeptide(L)'
;MARPRKTTEELKLKGTYRKDRHEERETAEKQIAELSSFTDNTIIQPPKTLTDNYVIDYFKTHTSLLIKLHILHPVDLPELELLYETLQQSREVQKQLKKTDIVKDFDLYEKLTKLSIKLSHRFSQLASKYYISPSARTHLQLDNLELENKKIENKSIVQMLINKK
;
A
#
# COMPACT_ATOMS: atom_id res chain seq x y z
N MET A 1 -23.30 -1.47 17.61
CA MET A 1 -22.60 -1.84 16.35
C MET A 1 -22.51 -3.35 16.28
N ALA A 2 -22.95 -3.97 15.19
CA ALA A 2 -22.88 -5.42 15.03
C ALA A 2 -21.41 -5.86 14.92
N ARG A 3 -21.03 -6.93 15.63
CA ARG A 3 -19.67 -7.49 15.58
C ARG A 3 -19.34 -7.94 14.14
N PRO A 4 -18.13 -7.67 13.62
CA PRO A 4 -17.72 -8.15 12.31
C PRO A 4 -17.78 -9.69 12.27
N ARG A 5 -18.27 -10.24 11.16
CA ARG A 5 -18.45 -11.69 10.98
C ARG A 5 -17.10 -12.35 10.67
N LYS A 6 -16.65 -13.28 11.52
CA LYS A 6 -15.42 -14.11 11.36
C LYS A 6 -15.35 -14.81 10.00
N THR A 7 -14.24 -14.75 9.26
CA THR A 7 -14.08 -15.37 7.92
C THR A 7 -14.19 -16.90 7.94
N THR A 8 -14.41 -17.55 6.79
CA THR A 8 -14.45 -19.03 6.74
C THR A 8 -13.11 -19.67 7.12
N GLU A 9 -11.99 -19.01 6.82
CA GLU A 9 -10.65 -19.43 7.23
C GLU A 9 -10.49 -19.40 8.76
N GLU A 10 -10.95 -18.34 9.42
CA GLU A 10 -10.95 -18.27 10.90
C GLU A 10 -11.80 -19.35 11.55
N LEU A 11 -12.91 -19.73 10.91
CA LEU A 11 -13.81 -20.78 11.40
C LEU A 11 -13.19 -22.18 11.21
N LYS A 12 -12.49 -22.40 10.09
CA LYS A 12 -11.72 -23.64 9.83
C LYS A 12 -10.57 -23.78 10.83
N LEU A 13 -9.83 -22.71 11.08
CA LEU A 13 -8.70 -22.70 12.02
C LEU A 13 -9.15 -22.94 13.47
N LYS A 14 -10.34 -22.47 13.83
CA LYS A 14 -10.95 -22.72 15.15
C LYS A 14 -11.74 -24.03 15.24
N GLY A 15 -11.78 -24.84 14.17
CA GLY A 15 -12.53 -26.10 14.12
C GLY A 15 -14.05 -25.95 14.26
N THR A 16 -14.59 -24.76 14.02
CA THR A 16 -16.02 -24.44 14.17
C THR A 16 -16.77 -24.36 12.85
N TYR A 17 -16.07 -24.64 11.75
CA TYR A 17 -16.64 -24.66 10.41
C TYR A 17 -17.67 -25.80 10.26
N ARG A 18 -18.84 -25.46 9.74
CA ARG A 18 -19.90 -26.40 9.36
C ARG A 18 -20.27 -26.16 7.91
N LYS A 19 -20.12 -27.20 7.08
CA LYS A 19 -20.37 -27.13 5.64
C LYS A 19 -21.78 -26.59 5.34
N ASP A 20 -22.80 -27.20 5.94
CA ASP A 20 -24.21 -26.86 5.73
C ASP A 20 -24.59 -25.40 6.05
N ARG A 21 -23.77 -24.70 6.86
CA ARG A 21 -24.04 -23.30 7.29
C ARG A 21 -23.09 -22.29 6.67
N HIS A 22 -21.98 -22.73 6.09
CA HIS A 22 -20.89 -21.85 5.67
C HIS A 22 -20.45 -22.10 4.22
N GLU A 23 -21.09 -23.03 3.51
CA GLU A 23 -20.82 -23.34 2.11
C GLU A 23 -21.07 -22.13 1.19
N GLU A 24 -22.24 -21.47 1.29
CA GLU A 24 -22.53 -20.24 0.53
C GLU A 24 -21.55 -19.10 0.84
N ARG A 25 -21.06 -19.06 2.08
CA ARG A 25 -20.08 -18.07 2.50
C ARG A 25 -18.70 -18.35 1.92
N GLU A 26 -18.30 -19.62 1.90
CA GLU A 26 -17.05 -20.04 1.30
C GLU A 26 -17.05 -19.82 -0.22
N THR A 27 -18.17 -20.05 -0.89
CA THR A 27 -18.30 -19.76 -2.33
C THR A 27 -18.23 -18.25 -2.61
N ALA A 28 -18.87 -17.42 -1.80
CA ALA A 28 -18.80 -15.97 -1.94
C ALA A 28 -17.39 -15.44 -1.65
N GLU A 29 -16.73 -15.92 -0.60
CA GLU A 29 -15.35 -15.53 -0.27
C GLU A 29 -14.36 -15.95 -1.37
N LYS A 30 -14.53 -17.12 -1.99
CA LYS A 30 -13.73 -17.58 -3.15
C LYS A 30 -13.96 -16.73 -4.40
N GLN A 31 -15.22 -16.41 -4.74
CA GLN A 31 -15.53 -15.55 -5.88
C GLN A 31 -14.97 -14.13 -5.70
N ILE A 32 -15.00 -13.61 -4.49
CA ILE A 32 -14.38 -12.31 -4.16
C ILE A 32 -12.85 -12.40 -4.31
N ALA A 33 -12.22 -13.49 -3.83
CA ALA A 33 -10.79 -13.70 -3.99
C ALA A 33 -10.37 -13.79 -5.47
N GLU A 34 -11.15 -14.48 -6.31
CA GLU A 34 -10.94 -14.59 -7.75
C GLU A 34 -11.10 -13.24 -8.49
N LEU A 35 -12.05 -12.39 -8.08
CA LEU A 35 -12.22 -11.05 -8.65
C LEU A 35 -11.18 -10.04 -8.17
N SER A 36 -10.59 -10.27 -7.00
CA SER A 36 -9.72 -9.31 -6.32
C SER A 36 -8.24 -9.48 -6.62
N SER A 37 -7.81 -10.54 -7.32
CA SER A 37 -6.39 -10.84 -7.54
C SER A 37 -6.04 -10.90 -9.02
N PHE A 38 -4.92 -10.29 -9.40
CA PHE A 38 -4.34 -10.51 -10.71
C PHE A 38 -3.83 -11.95 -10.81
N THR A 39 -4.10 -12.61 -11.95
CA THR A 39 -3.49 -13.91 -12.26
C THR A 39 -2.02 -13.74 -12.64
N ASP A 40 -1.20 -14.77 -12.45
CA ASP A 40 0.26 -14.72 -12.72
C ASP A 40 0.62 -14.30 -14.15
N ASN A 41 -0.29 -14.52 -15.10
CA ASN A 41 -0.14 -14.17 -16.51
C ASN A 41 -0.61 -12.75 -16.85
N THR A 42 -1.07 -11.97 -15.86
CA THR A 42 -1.58 -10.63 -16.10
C THR A 42 -0.42 -9.69 -16.42
N ILE A 43 -0.46 -9.07 -17.61
CA ILE A 43 0.52 -8.07 -18.03
C ILE A 43 -0.12 -6.69 -17.93
N ILE A 44 0.34 -5.90 -16.96
CA ILE A 44 -0.11 -4.52 -16.78
C ILE A 44 0.70 -3.62 -17.69
N GLN A 45 0.01 -2.86 -18.54
CA GLN A 45 0.65 -1.88 -19.42
C GLN A 45 0.95 -0.59 -18.65
N PRO A 46 2.12 0.03 -18.88
CA PRO A 46 2.45 1.31 -18.27
C PRO A 46 1.47 2.40 -18.76
N PRO A 47 1.07 3.33 -17.89
CA PRO A 47 0.21 4.44 -18.28
C PRO A 47 0.90 5.35 -19.29
N LYS A 48 0.12 5.94 -20.20
CA LYS A 48 0.60 6.81 -21.29
C LYS A 48 1.27 8.10 -20.80
N THR A 49 1.07 8.44 -19.53
CA THR A 49 1.68 9.62 -18.87
C THR A 49 3.17 9.42 -18.59
N LEU A 50 3.65 8.18 -18.56
CA LEU A 50 5.08 7.87 -18.41
C LEU A 50 5.80 8.02 -19.75
N THR A 51 6.84 8.85 -19.74
CA THR A 51 7.68 9.19 -20.89
C THR A 51 9.14 8.82 -20.67
N ASP A 52 9.62 8.73 -19.42
CA ASP A 52 10.99 8.31 -19.12
C ASP A 52 11.11 6.78 -19.25
N ASN A 53 11.86 6.31 -20.25
CA ASN A 53 12.09 4.87 -20.51
C ASN A 53 12.54 4.11 -19.26
N TYR A 54 13.40 4.72 -18.43
CA TYR A 54 13.84 4.09 -17.19
C TYR A 54 12.67 3.81 -16.24
N VAL A 55 11.73 4.76 -16.13
CA VAL A 55 10.56 4.66 -15.26
C VAL A 55 9.58 3.62 -15.82
N ILE A 56 9.43 3.58 -17.14
CA ILE A 56 8.60 2.59 -17.84
C ILE A 56 9.11 1.17 -17.60
N ASP A 57 10.42 0.93 -17.76
CA ASP A 57 11.01 -0.39 -17.55
C ASP A 57 10.93 -0.81 -16.07
N TYR A 58 11.14 0.14 -15.16
CA TYR A 58 10.97 -0.09 -13.73
C TYR A 58 9.51 -0.39 -13.35
N PHE A 59 8.53 0.22 -14.03
CA PHE A 59 7.11 -0.08 -13.83
C PHE A 59 6.78 -1.52 -14.21
N LYS A 60 7.20 -1.94 -15.41
CA LYS A 60 6.94 -3.30 -15.92
C LYS A 60 7.57 -4.38 -15.03
N THR A 61 8.81 -4.17 -14.60
CA THR A 61 9.52 -5.13 -13.74
C THR A 61 8.90 -5.23 -12.36
N HIS A 62 8.57 -4.09 -11.73
CA HIS A 62 7.97 -4.10 -10.40
C HIS A 62 6.52 -4.62 -10.41
N THR A 63 5.68 -4.24 -11.37
CA THR A 63 4.32 -4.79 -11.48
C THR A 63 4.34 -6.30 -11.65
N SER A 64 5.21 -6.82 -12.53
CA SER A 64 5.39 -8.27 -12.68
C SER A 64 5.82 -8.95 -11.37
N LEU A 65 6.73 -8.34 -10.62
CA LEU A 65 7.15 -8.84 -9.31
C LEU A 65 5.99 -8.83 -8.29
N LEU A 66 5.23 -7.75 -8.20
CA LEU A 66 4.13 -7.62 -7.25
C LEU A 66 2.96 -8.58 -7.56
N ILE A 67 2.70 -8.86 -8.84
CA ILE A 67 1.72 -9.87 -9.27
C ILE A 67 2.18 -11.27 -8.84
N LYS A 68 3.44 -11.63 -9.11
CA LYS A 68 4.02 -12.92 -8.71
C LYS A 68 4.04 -13.14 -7.19
N LEU A 69 4.15 -12.07 -6.42
CA LEU A 69 4.09 -12.11 -4.96
C LEU A 69 2.65 -12.08 -4.42
N HIS A 70 1.63 -12.03 -5.28
CA HIS A 70 0.22 -11.82 -4.94
C HIS A 70 0.00 -10.60 -4.03
N ILE A 71 0.80 -9.56 -4.22
CA ILE A 71 0.76 -8.32 -3.44
C ILE A 71 -0.13 -7.28 -4.11
N LEU A 72 -0.19 -7.26 -5.44
CA LEU A 72 -0.91 -6.25 -6.20
C LEU A 72 -2.37 -6.67 -6.42
N HIS A 73 -3.30 -5.86 -5.93
CA HIS A 73 -4.71 -5.98 -6.26
C HIS A 73 -5.10 -4.96 -7.36
N PRO A 74 -6.12 -5.24 -8.18
CA PRO A 74 -6.58 -4.30 -9.21
C PRO A 74 -6.98 -2.93 -8.66
N VAL A 75 -7.47 -2.88 -7.42
CA VAL A 75 -7.86 -1.65 -6.71
C VAL A 75 -6.65 -0.75 -6.44
N ASP A 76 -5.46 -1.32 -6.33
CA ASP A 76 -4.21 -0.62 -6.02
C ASP A 76 -3.55 -0.01 -7.27
N LEU A 77 -4.03 -0.37 -8.47
CA LEU A 77 -3.41 0.05 -9.73
C LEU A 77 -3.33 1.58 -9.90
N PRO A 78 -4.39 2.38 -9.64
CA PRO A 78 -4.31 3.83 -9.77
C PRO A 78 -3.29 4.47 -8.81
N GLU A 79 -3.14 3.91 -7.61
CA GLU A 79 -2.16 4.38 -6.63
C GLU A 79 -0.73 4.03 -7.08
N LEU A 80 -0.55 2.86 -7.69
CA LEU A 80 0.71 2.47 -8.30
C LEU A 80 1.05 3.37 -9.49
N GLU A 81 0.11 3.68 -10.38
CA GLU A 81 0.35 4.63 -11.48
C GLU A 81 0.84 5.99 -10.96
N LEU A 82 0.18 6.52 -9.92
CA LEU A 82 0.56 7.76 -9.27
C LEU A 82 1.97 7.72 -8.64
N LEU A 83 2.38 6.57 -8.08
CA LEU A 83 3.73 6.37 -7.56
C LEU A 83 4.79 6.59 -8.65
N TYR A 84 4.56 6.01 -9.83
CA TYR A 84 5.50 6.09 -10.94
C TYR A 84 5.48 7.46 -11.64
N GLU A 85 4.33 8.11 -11.70
CA GLU A 85 4.26 9.51 -12.12
C GLU A 85 5.06 10.42 -11.18
N THR A 86 4.95 10.19 -9.88
CA THR A 86 5.73 10.92 -8.86
C THR A 86 7.24 10.67 -9.04
N LEU A 87 7.65 9.44 -9.37
CA LEU A 87 9.05 9.10 -9.67
C LEU A 87 9.56 9.83 -10.92
N GLN A 88 8.76 9.87 -11.99
CA GLN A 88 9.11 10.60 -13.21
C GLN A 88 9.29 12.10 -12.92
N GLN A 89 8.35 12.72 -12.21
CA GLN A 89 8.43 14.12 -11.80
C GLN A 89 9.68 14.38 -10.94
N SER A 90 9.99 13.50 -9.99
CA SER A 90 11.19 13.63 -9.15
C SER A 90 12.47 13.62 -9.99
N ARG A 91 12.57 12.71 -10.97
CA ARG A 91 13.72 12.64 -11.89
C ARG A 91 13.82 13.89 -12.76
N GLU A 92 12.70 14.41 -13.23
CA GLU A 92 12.67 15.65 -14.01
C GLU A 92 13.16 16.85 -13.20
N VAL A 93 12.67 17.00 -11.96
CA VAL A 93 13.13 18.06 -11.03
C VAL A 93 14.62 17.92 -10.74
N GLN A 94 15.14 16.70 -10.55
CA GLN A 94 16.59 16.47 -10.37
C GLN A 94 17.39 16.84 -11.62
N LYS A 95 16.88 16.54 -12.83
CA LYS A 95 17.52 16.97 -14.08
C LYS A 95 17.54 18.49 -14.21
N GLN A 96 16.48 19.17 -13.80
CA GLN A 96 16.40 20.63 -13.81
C GLN A 96 17.35 21.25 -12.77
N LEU A 97 17.38 20.74 -11.54
CA LEU A 97 18.31 21.19 -10.49
C LEU A 97 19.78 21.12 -10.93
N LYS A 98 20.17 20.07 -11.66
CA LYS A 98 21.54 19.93 -12.20
C LYS A 98 21.88 20.97 -13.27
N LYS A 99 20.88 21.56 -13.92
CA LYS A 99 21.05 22.56 -14.98
C LYS A 99 20.95 24.00 -14.45
N THR A 100 20.32 24.20 -13.30
CA THR A 100 20.15 25.52 -12.69
C THR A 100 21.46 26.03 -12.10
N ASP A 101 21.85 27.25 -12.47
CA ASP A 101 23.00 27.93 -11.87
C ASP A 101 22.57 28.57 -10.54
N ILE A 102 23.19 28.10 -9.44
CA ILE A 102 22.85 28.53 -8.08
C ILE A 102 23.10 30.04 -7.88
N VAL A 103 24.11 30.59 -8.56
CA VAL A 103 24.54 31.98 -8.38
C VAL A 103 23.59 32.95 -9.11
N LYS A 104 23.06 32.52 -10.26
CA LYS A 104 22.20 33.36 -11.11
C LYS A 104 20.71 33.20 -10.77
N ASP A 105 20.27 31.98 -10.48
CA ASP A 105 18.87 31.64 -10.34
C ASP A 105 18.57 31.00 -8.97
N PHE A 106 19.04 31.65 -7.89
CA PHE A 106 18.90 31.15 -6.52
C PHE A 106 17.44 30.84 -6.13
N ASP A 107 16.49 31.73 -6.45
CA ASP A 107 15.07 31.55 -6.14
C ASP A 107 14.48 30.31 -6.82
N LEU A 108 14.89 30.04 -8.07
CA LEU A 108 14.46 28.87 -8.82
C LEU A 108 15.05 27.60 -8.22
N TYR A 109 16.34 27.65 -7.87
CA TYR A 109 17.04 26.55 -7.21
C TYR A 109 16.37 26.19 -5.86
N GLU A 110 16.02 27.19 -5.05
CA GLU A 110 15.35 26.97 -3.76
C GLU A 110 13.96 26.32 -3.96
N LYS A 111 13.17 26.81 -4.91
CA LYS A 111 11.85 26.25 -5.25
C LYS A 111 11.95 24.81 -5.73
N LEU A 112 12.88 24.51 -6.63
CA LEU A 112 13.10 23.16 -7.14
C LEU A 112 13.60 22.21 -6.04
N THR A 113 14.42 22.69 -5.11
CA THR A 113 14.89 21.91 -3.97
C THR A 113 13.74 21.56 -3.03
N LYS A 114 12.89 22.53 -2.69
CA LYS A 114 11.68 22.29 -1.88
C LYS A 114 10.73 21.31 -2.58
N LEU A 115 10.56 21.42 -3.89
CA LEU A 115 9.74 20.50 -4.68
C LEU A 115 10.32 19.08 -4.69
N SER A 116 11.64 18.94 -4.86
CA SER A 116 12.35 17.66 -4.82
C SER A 116 12.11 16.92 -3.49
N ILE A 117 12.23 17.63 -2.36
CA ILE A 117 11.98 17.06 -1.03
C ILE A 117 10.52 16.59 -0.90
N LYS A 118 9.56 17.41 -1.34
CA LYS A 118 8.13 17.05 -1.30
C LYS A 118 7.83 15.81 -2.14
N LEU A 119 8.38 15.73 -3.36
CA LEU A 119 8.21 14.60 -4.26
C LEU A 119 8.86 13.33 -3.68
N SER A 120 10.05 13.44 -3.08
CA SER A 120 10.70 12.32 -2.40
C SER A 120 9.87 11.80 -1.22
N HIS A 121 9.29 12.68 -0.42
CA HIS A 121 8.45 12.28 0.70
C HIS A 121 7.16 11.60 0.22
N ARG A 122 6.49 12.19 -0.77
CA ARG A 122 5.29 11.60 -1.39
C ARG A 122 5.58 10.23 -2.00
N PHE A 123 6.72 10.09 -2.69
CA PHE A 123 7.16 8.82 -3.24
C PHE A 123 7.33 7.79 -2.12
N SER A 124 8.10 8.09 -1.07
CA SER A 124 8.29 7.16 0.06
C SER A 124 6.98 6.75 0.74
N GLN A 125 6.03 7.68 0.89
CA GLN A 125 4.70 7.39 1.45
C GLN A 125 3.94 6.39 0.59
N LEU A 126 3.82 6.64 -0.71
CA LEU A 126 3.12 5.73 -1.64
C LEU A 126 3.83 4.38 -1.75
N ALA A 127 5.17 4.41 -1.80
CA ALA A 127 5.96 3.22 -2.03
C ALA A 127 6.04 2.31 -0.80
N SER A 128 5.84 2.85 0.40
CA SER A 128 5.79 2.08 1.65
C SER A 128 4.79 0.92 1.56
N LYS A 129 3.67 1.10 0.88
CA LYS A 129 2.67 0.04 0.68
C LYS A 129 3.23 -1.16 -0.10
N TYR A 130 4.15 -0.94 -1.03
CA TYR A 130 4.63 -1.95 -1.99
C TYR A 130 6.02 -2.51 -1.66
N TYR A 131 6.85 -1.80 -0.88
CA TYR A 131 8.23 -2.21 -0.56
C TYR A 131 8.39 -3.08 0.69
N ILE A 132 7.32 -3.32 1.42
CA ILE A 132 7.37 -4.17 2.61
C ILE A 132 7.21 -5.63 2.15
N SER A 133 8.25 -6.46 2.36
CA SER A 133 8.15 -7.91 2.13
C SER A 133 6.90 -8.48 2.80
N PRO A 134 6.27 -9.57 2.30
CA PRO A 134 5.11 -10.16 2.95
C PRO A 134 5.29 -10.36 4.47
N SER A 135 6.49 -10.79 4.87
CA SER A 135 6.90 -10.92 6.28
C SER A 135 6.92 -9.58 7.03
N ALA A 136 7.53 -8.54 6.47
CA ALA A 136 7.55 -7.22 7.10
C ALA A 136 6.15 -6.57 7.13
N ARG A 137 5.25 -6.95 6.21
CA ARG A 137 3.87 -6.43 6.14
C ARG A 137 3.01 -7.09 7.20
N THR A 138 3.19 -8.40 7.41
CA THR A 138 2.61 -9.09 8.56
C THR A 138 3.12 -8.53 9.88
N HIS A 139 4.42 -8.21 9.99
CA HIS A 139 4.96 -7.57 11.21
C HIS A 139 4.35 -6.19 11.47
N LEU A 140 4.25 -5.32 10.45
CA LEU A 140 3.64 -4.00 10.62
C LEU A 140 2.13 -4.07 10.90
N GLN A 141 1.42 -5.04 10.34
CA GLN A 141 0.02 -5.29 10.69
C GLN A 141 -0.12 -5.78 12.13
N LEU A 142 0.74 -6.70 12.57
CA LEU A 142 0.77 -7.17 13.96
C LEU A 142 1.11 -6.04 14.93
N ASP A 143 2.12 -5.22 14.62
CA ASP A 143 2.51 -4.06 15.44
C ASP A 143 1.37 -3.04 15.54
N ASN A 144 0.66 -2.78 14.43
CA ASN A 144 -0.50 -1.88 14.45
C ASN A 144 -1.66 -2.47 15.26
N LEU A 145 -1.94 -3.77 15.14
CA LEU A 145 -2.96 -4.45 15.94
C LEU A 145 -2.61 -4.45 17.43
N GLU A 146 -1.34 -4.63 17.79
CA GLU A 146 -0.88 -4.51 19.17
C GLU A 146 -1.05 -3.08 19.71
N LEU A 147 -0.73 -2.06 18.91
CA LEU A 147 -0.91 -0.66 19.30
C LEU A 147 -2.39 -0.31 19.47
N GLU A 148 -3.28 -0.85 18.64
CA GLU A 148 -4.73 -0.68 18.80
C GLU A 148 -5.27 -1.41 20.04
N ASN A 149 -4.83 -2.65 20.28
CA ASN A 149 -5.19 -3.40 21.49
C ASN A 149 -4.73 -2.68 22.77
N LYS A 150 -3.49 -2.19 22.80
CA LYS A 150 -2.96 -1.39 23.92
C LYS A 150 -3.77 -0.10 24.13
N LYS A 151 -4.25 0.56 23.07
CA LYS A 151 -5.14 1.73 23.18
C LYS A 151 -6.51 1.37 23.76
N ILE A 152 -7.05 0.20 23.42
CA ILE A 152 -8.33 -0.30 23.94
C ILE A 152 -8.21 -0.67 25.42
N GLU A 153 -7.14 -1.37 25.80
CA GLU A 153 -6.84 -1.70 27.20
C GLU A 153 -6.65 -0.45 28.06
N ASN A 154 -5.87 0.52 27.58
CA ASN A 154 -5.68 1.78 28.30
C ASN A 154 -6.98 2.57 28.48
N LYS A 155 -7.87 2.60 27.47
CA LYS A 155 -9.20 3.22 27.60
C LYS A 155 -10.08 2.48 28.62
N SER A 156 -10.01 1.14 28.67
CA SER A 156 -10.73 0.32 29.64
C SER A 156 -10.26 0.53 31.08
N ILE A 157 -8.94 0.63 31.30
CA ILE A 157 -8.34 0.90 32.61
C ILE A 157 -8.73 2.30 33.11
N VAL A 158 -8.70 3.31 32.24
CA VAL A 158 -9.13 4.67 32.58
C VAL A 158 -10.61 4.72 32.95
N GLN A 159 -11.49 4.00 32.25
CA GLN A 159 -12.90 3.89 32.61
C GLN A 159 -13.13 3.16 33.95
N MET A 160 -12.34 2.12 34.25
CA MET A 160 -12.39 1.44 35.55
C MET A 160 -11.95 2.35 36.71
N LEU A 161 -10.99 3.25 36.47
CA LEU A 161 -10.54 4.22 37.48
C LEU A 161 -11.54 5.36 37.69
N ILE A 162 -12.25 5.79 36.64
CA ILE A 162 -13.29 6.82 36.73
C ILE A 162 -14.53 6.29 37.47
N ASN A 163 -14.92 5.03 37.23
CA ASN A 163 -16.07 4.40 37.89
C ASN A 163 -15.80 3.96 39.36
N LYS A 164 -14.57 4.15 39.86
CA LYS A 164 -14.18 3.86 41.25
C LYS A 164 -14.18 5.10 42.16
N LYS A 165 -14.54 6.27 41.65
CA LYS A 165 -14.84 7.48 42.43
C LYS A 165 -16.35 7.62 42.60
#